data_AF-A0A7M4FFP5-F1
#
_entry.id   AF-A0A7M4FFP5-F1
#
_cell.length_a   1.000
_cell.length_b   1.000
_cell.length_c   1.000
_cell.angle_alpha   90.00
_cell.angle_beta   90.00
_cell.angle_gamma   90.00
#
_symmetry.space_group_name_H-M   'P 1'
#
loop_
_entity.id
_entity.type
_entity.pdbx_description
1 polymer ?
#
loop_
_entity_poly.entity_id
_entity_poly.type
_entity_poly.pdbx_seq_one_letter_code
_entity_poly.pdbx_strand_id
1 'polypeptide(L)'
;WDQEGNLHFQCTALQIIFSLFRRKLFEYGSIFLGLGSGVCGFIANHSFRRILNISQAGVVTTLSAALIPLSSTVGVYNSLVIGPLLAGDLSCLSCAVVRGGLIGSGLGVLYPMAWAVFLNGFLATRYNTAPLPRMGNILRFWITASRPVYKKMSLALALQTMTGAYLGLRSHRTYMKMCETAQTEKWS
;
A
#
# COMPACT_ATOMS: atom_id res chain seq x y z
N TRP A 1 -36.39 15.79 -30.30
CA TRP A 1 -36.26 16.57 -29.06
C TRP A 1 -36.10 15.74 -27.79
N ASP A 2 -36.05 14.39 -27.84
CA ASP A 2 -35.94 13.54 -26.63
C ASP A 2 -34.61 12.78 -26.45
N GLN A 3 -33.64 12.93 -27.37
CA GLN A 3 -32.34 12.23 -27.26
C GLN A 3 -31.27 13.03 -26.50
N GLU A 4 -31.26 14.37 -26.56
CA GLU A 4 -30.27 15.20 -25.86
C GLU A 4 -30.51 15.26 -24.34
N GLY A 5 -31.77 15.26 -23.90
CA GLY A 5 -32.14 15.25 -22.48
C GLY A 5 -31.77 13.95 -21.77
N ASN A 6 -31.92 12.81 -22.43
CA ASN A 6 -31.55 11.50 -21.89
C ASN A 6 -30.02 11.34 -21.80
N LEU A 7 -29.29 11.85 -22.79
CA LEU A 7 -27.82 11.87 -22.78
C LEU A 7 -27.27 12.77 -21.66
N HIS A 8 -27.86 13.94 -21.44
CA HIS A 8 -27.46 14.87 -20.38
C HIS A 8 -27.78 14.31 -18.98
N PHE A 9 -28.92 13.63 -18.80
CA PHE A 9 -29.30 13.00 -17.54
C PHE A 9 -28.45 11.75 -17.25
N GLN A 10 -28.18 10.89 -18.24
CA GLN A 10 -27.21 9.80 -18.12
C GLN A 10 -25.82 10.35 -17.80
N CYS A 11 -25.35 11.41 -18.45
CA CYS A 11 -24.02 11.99 -18.18
C CYS A 11 -23.94 12.57 -16.76
N THR A 12 -25.00 13.22 -16.28
CA THR A 12 -25.05 13.80 -14.93
C THR A 12 -25.12 12.72 -13.85
N ALA A 13 -25.94 11.69 -14.04
CA ALA A 13 -26.00 10.53 -13.16
C ALA A 13 -24.66 9.76 -13.15
N LEU A 14 -24.03 9.58 -14.31
CA LEU A 14 -22.70 8.97 -14.43
C LEU A 14 -21.62 9.84 -13.77
N GLN A 15 -21.70 11.17 -13.89
CA GLN A 15 -20.81 12.09 -13.21
C GLN A 15 -20.97 12.02 -11.69
N ILE A 16 -22.21 11.94 -11.18
CA ILE A 16 -22.50 11.79 -9.75
C ILE A 16 -21.99 10.43 -9.26
N ILE A 17 -22.31 9.33 -9.93
CA ILE A 17 -21.81 7.98 -9.59
C ILE A 17 -20.29 7.93 -9.64
N PHE A 18 -19.66 8.52 -10.67
CA PHE A 18 -18.20 8.59 -10.78
C PHE A 18 -17.56 9.56 -9.78
N SER A 19 -18.30 10.56 -9.28
CA SER A 19 -17.88 11.45 -8.19
C SER A 19 -17.99 10.75 -6.82
N LEU A 20 -19.04 9.96 -6.59
CA LEU A 20 -19.23 9.14 -5.40
C LEU A 20 -18.21 8.02 -5.36
N PHE A 21 -17.99 7.33 -6.48
CA PHE A 21 -16.92 6.34 -6.64
C PHE A 21 -15.53 6.97 -6.47
N ARG A 22 -15.32 8.22 -6.92
CA ARG A 22 -14.09 8.98 -6.65
C ARG A 22 -13.86 9.26 -5.17
N ARG A 23 -14.89 9.78 -4.50
CA ARG A 23 -14.83 10.08 -3.05
C ARG A 23 -14.58 8.82 -2.25
N LYS A 24 -15.26 7.72 -2.61
CA LYS A 24 -15.02 6.40 -2.02
C LYS A 24 -13.62 5.87 -2.33
N LEU A 25 -13.08 6.03 -3.53
CA LEU A 25 -11.69 5.65 -3.81
C LEU A 25 -10.66 6.49 -3.05
N PHE A 26 -10.94 7.76 -2.79
CA PHE A 26 -10.07 8.63 -1.98
C PHE A 26 -10.12 8.23 -0.49
N GLU A 27 -11.32 7.92 0.01
CA GLU A 27 -11.58 7.52 1.40
C GLU A 27 -11.10 6.09 1.70
N TYR A 28 -11.32 5.14 0.78
CA TYR A 28 -10.95 3.73 0.92
C TYR A 28 -9.61 3.37 0.26
N GLY A 29 -8.99 4.28 -0.49
CA GLY A 29 -7.76 4.00 -1.23
C GLY A 29 -6.59 3.66 -0.32
N SER A 30 -6.46 4.38 0.80
CA SER A 30 -5.45 4.10 1.84
C SER A 30 -5.68 2.73 2.49
N ILE A 31 -6.94 2.36 2.72
CA ILE A 31 -7.34 1.05 3.26
C ILE A 31 -7.03 -0.07 2.25
N PHE A 32 -7.34 0.13 0.96
CA PHE A 32 -7.03 -0.84 -0.09
C PHE A 32 -5.52 -1.05 -0.25
N LEU A 33 -4.76 0.04 -0.22
CA LEU A 33 -3.29 0.00 -0.21
C LEU A 33 -2.77 -0.74 1.04
N GLY A 34 -3.35 -0.45 2.22
CA GLY A 34 -3.02 -1.10 3.49
C GLY A 34 -3.33 -2.60 3.49
N LEU A 35 -4.49 -3.02 2.98
CA LEU A 35 -4.89 -4.41 2.84
C LEU A 35 -3.93 -5.18 1.92
N GLY A 36 -3.53 -4.58 0.80
CA GLY A 36 -2.49 -5.13 -0.08
C GLY A 36 -1.18 -5.38 0.66
N SER A 37 -0.76 -4.43 1.53
CA SER A 37 0.43 -4.61 2.37
C SER A 37 0.27 -5.72 3.41
N GLY A 38 -0.92 -5.87 4.00
CA GLY A 38 -1.22 -6.91 4.97
C GLY A 38 -1.18 -8.31 4.34
N VAL A 39 -1.74 -8.45 3.13
CA VAL A 39 -1.65 -9.69 2.34
C VAL A 39 -0.20 -9.99 1.96
N CYS A 40 0.57 -8.97 1.57
CA CYS A 40 2.01 -9.13 1.33
C CYS A 40 2.74 -9.64 2.58
N GLY A 41 2.49 -9.03 3.74
CA GLY A 41 3.05 -9.47 5.02
C GLY A 41 2.66 -10.90 5.39
N PHE A 42 1.41 -11.29 5.17
CA PHE A 42 0.92 -12.66 5.37
C PHE A 42 1.68 -13.68 4.50
N ILE A 43 1.77 -13.41 3.20
CA ILE A 43 2.44 -14.31 2.24
C ILE A 43 3.93 -14.41 2.53
N ALA A 44 4.58 -13.29 2.85
CA ALA A 44 5.98 -13.26 3.25
C ALA A 44 6.21 -14.12 4.50
N ASN A 45 5.40 -13.90 5.55
CA ASN A 45 5.52 -14.65 6.80
C ASN A 45 5.30 -16.16 6.60
N HIS A 46 4.28 -16.55 5.83
CA HIS A 46 4.05 -17.96 5.50
C HIS A 46 5.24 -18.60 4.77
N SER A 47 5.83 -17.87 3.81
CA SER A 47 6.96 -18.36 3.02
C SER A 47 8.22 -18.53 3.88
N PHE A 48 8.56 -17.55 4.72
CA PHE A 48 9.71 -17.65 5.62
C PHE A 48 9.55 -18.74 6.68
N ARG A 49 8.32 -18.95 7.20
CA ARG A 49 8.02 -20.04 8.12
C ARG A 49 8.29 -21.42 7.53
N ARG A 50 7.94 -21.64 6.25
CA ARG A 50 8.28 -22.88 5.55
C ARG A 50 9.78 -23.07 5.37
N ILE A 51 10.52 -22.00 5.07
CA ILE A 51 11.98 -22.07 4.87
C ILE A 51 12.70 -22.38 6.19
N LEU A 52 12.26 -21.79 7.30
CA LEU A 52 12.90 -21.91 8.62
C LEU A 52 12.28 -23.00 9.51
N ASN A 53 11.34 -23.79 8.97
CA ASN A 53 10.62 -24.86 9.65
C ASN A 53 10.01 -24.46 11.01
N ILE A 54 9.40 -23.28 11.09
CA ILE A 54 8.87 -22.72 12.33
C ILE A 54 7.37 -23.02 12.45
N SER A 55 6.97 -23.96 13.31
CA SER A 55 5.55 -24.22 13.62
C SER A 55 4.99 -23.36 14.76
N GLN A 56 5.86 -22.85 15.64
CA GLN A 56 5.46 -22.12 16.84
C GLN A 56 4.98 -20.69 16.55
N ALA A 57 4.03 -20.19 17.36
CA ALA A 57 3.47 -18.83 17.29
C ALA A 57 2.93 -18.41 15.89
N GLY A 58 2.43 -19.38 15.12
CA GLY A 58 1.91 -19.19 13.76
C GLY A 58 0.93 -18.04 13.62
N VAL A 59 -0.13 -18.08 14.43
CA VAL A 59 -1.23 -17.10 14.38
C VAL A 59 -0.77 -15.72 14.80
N VAL A 60 -0.05 -15.60 15.92
CA VAL A 60 0.37 -14.30 16.48
C VAL A 60 1.32 -13.55 15.53
N THR A 61 2.33 -14.24 15.00
CA THR A 61 3.28 -13.60 14.07
C THR A 61 2.62 -13.25 12.74
N THR A 62 1.67 -14.05 12.27
CA THR A 62 0.97 -13.81 11.00
C THR A 62 0.01 -12.64 11.12
N LEU A 63 -0.69 -12.55 12.25
CA LEU A 63 -1.56 -11.43 12.57
C LEU A 63 -0.74 -10.14 12.72
N SER A 64 0.37 -10.18 13.45
CA SER A 64 1.27 -9.02 13.60
C SER A 64 1.88 -8.57 12.27
N ALA A 65 2.33 -9.54 11.45
CA ALA A 65 2.88 -9.27 10.13
C ALA A 65 1.84 -8.72 9.13
N ALA A 66 0.54 -8.87 9.39
CA ALA A 66 -0.51 -8.27 8.57
C ALA A 66 -0.99 -6.91 9.13
N LEU A 67 -1.24 -6.83 10.44
CA LEU A 67 -1.80 -5.64 11.09
C LEU A 67 -0.82 -4.48 11.18
N ILE A 68 0.47 -4.76 11.46
CA ILE A 68 1.48 -3.70 11.60
C ILE A 68 1.70 -3.01 10.24
N PRO A 69 1.98 -3.73 9.14
CA PRO A 69 2.15 -3.08 7.84
C PRO A 69 0.88 -2.39 7.34
N LEU A 70 -0.30 -2.96 7.59
CA LEU A 70 -1.58 -2.34 7.24
C LEU A 70 -1.74 -0.99 7.92
N SER A 71 -1.60 -0.96 9.26
CA SER A 71 -1.77 0.26 10.05
C SER A 71 -0.70 1.30 9.70
N SER A 72 0.55 0.86 9.54
CA SER A 72 1.66 1.72 9.14
C SER A 72 1.43 2.35 7.76
N THR A 73 1.00 1.55 6.77
CA THR A 73 0.77 2.04 5.41
C THR A 73 -0.37 3.07 5.38
N VAL A 74 -1.46 2.81 6.11
CA VAL A 74 -2.60 3.75 6.21
C VAL A 74 -2.15 5.05 6.89
N GLY A 75 -1.47 4.97 8.03
CA GLY A 75 -1.02 6.15 8.78
C GLY A 75 -0.02 7.01 7.98
N VAL A 76 0.93 6.37 7.31
CA VAL A 76 1.94 7.09 6.51
C VAL A 76 1.34 7.67 5.23
N TYR A 77 0.41 6.97 4.57
CA TYR A 77 -0.27 7.51 3.39
C TYR A 77 -1.11 8.75 3.74
N ASN A 78 -1.84 8.70 4.85
CA ASN A 78 -2.62 9.84 5.32
C ASN A 78 -1.74 11.05 5.67
N SER A 79 -0.62 10.83 6.36
CA SER A 79 0.27 11.93 6.80
C SER A 79 1.13 12.51 5.67
N LEU A 80 1.63 11.70 4.75
CA LEU A 80 2.59 12.15 3.72
C LEU A 80 1.97 12.46 2.36
N VAL A 81 0.73 12.00 2.11
CA VAL A 81 0.00 12.27 0.87
C VAL A 81 -1.22 13.12 1.16
N ILE A 82 -2.15 12.66 2.00
CA ILE A 82 -3.43 13.37 2.20
C ILE A 82 -3.25 14.70 2.95
N GLY A 83 -2.49 14.71 4.05
CA GLY A 83 -2.19 15.91 4.84
C GLY A 83 -1.61 17.07 4.02
N PRO A 84 -0.44 16.90 3.35
CA PRO A 84 0.17 17.97 2.55
C PRO A 84 -0.64 18.34 1.29
N LEU A 85 -1.46 17.42 0.77
CA LEU A 85 -2.37 17.72 -0.33
C LEU A 85 -3.50 18.64 0.13
N LEU A 86 -4.08 18.40 1.31
CA LEU A 86 -5.12 19.26 1.91
C LEU A 86 -4.56 20.64 2.30
N ALA A 87 -3.33 20.69 2.78
CA ALA A 87 -2.64 21.94 3.14
C ALA A 87 -2.26 22.83 1.94
N GLY A 88 -2.43 22.34 0.70
CA GLY A 88 -2.10 23.09 -0.52
C GLY A 88 -0.60 23.17 -0.85
N ASP A 89 0.26 22.61 0.00
CA ASP A 89 1.72 22.58 -0.17
C ASP A 89 2.17 21.59 -1.27
N LEU A 90 1.31 20.64 -1.62
CA LEU A 90 1.57 19.65 -2.67
C LEU A 90 0.90 19.99 -4.00
N SER A 91 1.30 21.09 -4.64
CA SER A 91 0.68 21.56 -5.89
C SER A 91 1.08 20.75 -7.13
N CYS A 92 2.12 19.91 -7.06
CA CYS A 92 2.67 19.21 -8.23
C CYS A 92 2.11 17.79 -8.41
N LEU A 93 1.56 17.51 -9.60
CA LEU A 93 1.04 16.19 -10.00
C LEU A 93 2.08 15.08 -9.86
N SER A 94 3.30 15.31 -10.35
CA SER A 94 4.37 14.30 -10.33
C SER A 94 4.85 14.00 -8.91
N CYS A 95 4.91 15.00 -8.03
CA CYS A 95 5.26 14.81 -6.62
C CYS A 95 4.27 13.87 -5.91
N ALA A 96 2.96 14.08 -6.12
CA ALA A 96 1.92 13.22 -5.55
C ALA A 96 2.01 11.76 -6.05
N VAL A 97 2.29 11.59 -7.36
CA VAL A 97 2.43 10.26 -7.98
C VAL A 97 3.67 9.53 -7.47
N VAL A 98 4.83 10.21 -7.43
CA VAL A 98 6.09 9.62 -6.97
C VAL A 98 6.00 9.24 -5.50
N ARG A 99 5.45 10.11 -4.64
CA ARG A 99 5.24 9.80 -3.21
C ARG A 99 4.29 8.62 -3.03
N GLY A 100 3.17 8.60 -3.74
CA GLY A 100 2.21 7.49 -3.69
C GLY A 100 2.82 6.15 -4.11
N GLY A 101 3.60 6.14 -5.19
CA GLY A 101 4.31 4.94 -5.67
C GLY A 101 5.43 4.47 -4.72
N LEU A 102 6.16 5.41 -4.13
CA LEU A 102 7.22 5.13 -3.15
C LEU A 102 6.64 4.53 -1.86
N ILE A 103 5.51 5.05 -1.37
CA ILE A 103 4.81 4.49 -0.22
C ILE A 103 4.29 3.08 -0.55
N GLY A 104 3.71 2.89 -1.75
CA GLY A 104 3.22 1.59 -2.21
C GLY A 104 4.33 0.51 -2.31
N SER A 105 5.51 0.84 -2.85
CA SER A 105 6.64 -0.10 -2.89
C SER A 105 7.28 -0.30 -1.52
N GLY A 106 7.65 0.81 -0.87
CA GLY A 106 8.40 0.83 0.37
C GLY A 106 7.61 0.22 1.52
N LEU A 107 6.52 0.89 1.91
CA LEU A 107 5.70 0.47 3.04
C LEU A 107 4.77 -0.69 2.68
N GLY A 108 4.33 -0.76 1.42
CA GLY A 108 3.42 -1.81 0.98
C GLY A 108 4.07 -3.19 0.79
N VAL A 109 5.37 -3.27 0.45
CA VAL A 109 6.03 -4.56 0.15
C VAL A 109 7.38 -4.71 0.83
N LEU A 110 8.30 -3.75 0.68
CA LEU A 110 9.66 -3.88 1.21
C LEU A 110 9.68 -3.94 2.75
N TYR A 111 8.89 -3.09 3.41
CA TYR A 111 8.74 -3.08 4.86
C TYR A 111 8.19 -4.40 5.42
N PRO A 112 7.01 -4.91 4.97
CA PRO A 112 6.51 -6.21 5.45
C PRO A 112 7.50 -7.36 5.20
N MET A 113 8.28 -7.29 4.11
CA MET A 113 9.26 -8.31 3.79
C MET A 113 10.46 -8.30 4.74
N ALA A 114 11.02 -7.12 5.02
CA ALA A 114 12.08 -6.96 6.02
C ALA A 114 11.60 -7.33 7.43
N TRP A 115 10.37 -6.92 7.78
CA TRP A 115 9.74 -7.25 9.05
C TRP A 115 9.54 -8.77 9.23
N ALA A 116 9.11 -9.46 8.18
CA ALA A 116 8.97 -10.91 8.18
C ALA A 116 10.32 -11.62 8.36
N VAL A 117 11.39 -11.15 7.71
CA VAL A 117 12.75 -11.68 7.91
C VAL A 117 13.19 -11.52 9.36
N PHE A 118 13.02 -10.32 9.93
CA PHE A 118 13.40 -10.02 11.31
C PHE A 118 12.66 -10.91 12.32
N LEU A 119 11.32 -10.96 12.23
CA LEU A 119 10.51 -11.77 13.15
C LEU A 119 10.84 -13.26 13.03
N ASN A 120 10.89 -13.81 11.82
CA ASN A 120 11.15 -15.24 11.66
C ASN A 120 12.59 -15.62 12.03
N GLY A 121 13.58 -14.74 11.80
CA GLY A 121 14.95 -14.95 12.26
C GLY A 121 15.07 -14.92 13.79
N PHE A 122 14.35 -14.00 14.43
CA PHE A 122 14.29 -13.95 15.89
C PHE A 122 13.69 -15.24 16.47
N LEU A 123 12.55 -15.72 15.93
CA LEU A 123 11.95 -16.98 16.36
C LEU A 123 12.86 -18.18 16.08
N ALA A 124 13.50 -18.25 14.92
CA ALA A 124 14.43 -19.33 14.60
C ALA A 124 15.60 -19.40 15.61
N THR A 125 16.11 -18.26 16.04
CA THR A 125 17.17 -18.17 17.06
C THR A 125 16.65 -18.57 18.44
N ARG A 126 15.44 -18.12 18.81
CA ARG A 126 14.85 -18.37 20.13
C ARG A 126 14.46 -19.84 20.35
N TYR A 127 13.89 -20.47 19.32
CA TYR A 127 13.41 -21.86 19.38
C TYR A 127 14.39 -22.87 18.78
N ASN A 128 15.55 -22.40 18.31
CA ASN A 128 16.60 -23.21 17.70
C ASN A 128 16.07 -24.19 16.62
N THR A 129 15.11 -23.72 15.81
CA THR A 129 14.37 -24.56 14.85
C THR A 129 15.14 -24.83 13.57
N ALA A 130 16.15 -24.01 13.26
CA ALA A 130 17.00 -24.16 12.10
C ALA A 130 18.46 -23.83 12.47
N PRO A 131 19.45 -24.59 11.97
CA PRO A 131 20.86 -24.27 12.18
C PRO A 131 21.20 -22.96 11.47
N LEU A 132 21.26 -21.86 12.24
CA LEU A 132 21.70 -20.57 11.70
C LEU A 132 23.21 -20.63 11.40
N PRO A 133 23.65 -20.12 10.24
CA PRO A 133 25.07 -20.13 9.88
C PRO A 133 25.88 -19.22 10.81
N ARG A 134 27.12 -19.62 11.08
CA ARG A 134 28.11 -18.83 11.84
C ARG A 134 28.28 -17.45 11.20
N MET A 135 28.52 -16.41 12.03
CA MET A 135 28.42 -14.97 11.68
C MET A 135 28.99 -14.55 10.31
N GLY A 136 30.02 -15.23 9.78
CA GLY A 136 30.57 -14.94 8.46
C GLY A 136 29.66 -15.19 7.26
N ASN A 137 28.63 -16.05 7.36
CA ASN A 137 27.76 -16.42 6.23
C ASN A 137 26.27 -16.06 6.41
N ILE A 138 25.93 -15.29 7.46
CA ILE A 138 24.54 -14.94 7.79
C ILE A 138 23.87 -14.15 6.67
N LEU A 139 24.55 -13.17 6.08
CA LEU A 139 23.98 -12.31 5.04
C LEU A 139 23.64 -13.12 3.79
N ARG A 140 24.52 -14.03 3.39
CA ARG A 140 24.35 -14.89 2.21
C ARG A 140 23.17 -15.85 2.37
N PHE A 141 22.98 -16.37 3.58
CA PHE A 141 21.83 -17.19 3.93
C PHE A 141 20.52 -16.42 3.80
N TRP A 142 20.43 -15.22 4.39
CA TRP A 142 19.23 -14.39 4.31
C TRP A 142 18.90 -13.94 2.89
N ILE A 143 19.92 -13.60 2.08
CA ILE A 143 19.73 -13.28 0.66
C ILE A 143 19.18 -14.49 -0.11
N THR A 144 19.74 -15.68 0.15
CA THR A 144 19.30 -16.92 -0.52
C THR A 144 17.89 -17.32 -0.10
N ALA A 145 17.55 -17.19 1.19
CA ALA A 145 16.21 -17.42 1.71
C ALA A 145 15.18 -16.41 1.18
N SER A 146 15.57 -15.15 0.99
CA SER A 146 14.68 -14.08 0.53
C SER A 146 14.46 -14.10 -0.99
N ARG A 147 15.41 -14.61 -1.79
CA ARG A 147 15.30 -14.73 -3.26
C ARG A 147 13.97 -15.35 -3.75
N PRO A 148 13.55 -16.55 -3.29
CA PRO A 148 12.31 -17.16 -3.75
C PRO A 148 11.07 -16.38 -3.33
N VAL A 149 11.12 -15.73 -2.15
CA VAL A 149 10.03 -14.87 -1.67
C VAL A 149 9.93 -13.62 -2.54
N TYR A 150 11.06 -13.00 -2.87
CA TYR A 150 11.09 -11.77 -3.67
C TYR A 150 10.59 -12.03 -5.09
N LYS A 151 10.96 -13.18 -5.68
CA LYS A 151 10.46 -13.60 -6.99
C LYS A 151 8.94 -13.81 -7.02
N LYS A 152 8.34 -14.27 -5.91
CA LYS A 152 6.88 -14.39 -5.79
C LYS A 152 6.21 -13.04 -5.56
N MET A 153 6.86 -12.15 -4.82
CA MET A 153 6.32 -10.83 -4.45
C MET A 153 6.63 -9.73 -5.47
N SER A 154 7.40 -9.99 -6.52
CA SER A 154 7.71 -8.98 -7.55
C SER A 154 6.47 -8.50 -8.29
N LEU A 155 5.50 -9.39 -8.53
CA LEU A 155 4.19 -9.02 -9.08
C LEU A 155 3.43 -8.12 -8.11
N ALA A 156 3.41 -8.48 -6.83
CA ALA A 156 2.77 -7.68 -5.80
C ALA A 156 3.43 -6.30 -5.67
N LEU A 157 4.75 -6.21 -5.78
CA LEU A 157 5.51 -4.96 -5.81
C LEU A 157 5.09 -4.07 -6.99
N ALA A 158 4.99 -4.64 -8.20
CA ALA A 158 4.54 -3.90 -9.38
C ALA A 158 3.08 -3.42 -9.21
N LEU A 159 2.19 -4.26 -8.70
CA LEU A 159 0.79 -3.88 -8.47
C LEU A 159 0.66 -2.81 -7.38
N GLN A 160 1.42 -2.92 -6.29
CA GLN A 160 1.35 -1.99 -5.17
C GLN A 160 1.94 -0.62 -5.51
N THR A 161 3.02 -0.60 -6.31
CA THR A 161 3.59 0.65 -6.85
C THR A 161 2.64 1.34 -7.81
N MET A 162 2.07 0.59 -8.77
CA MET A 162 1.08 1.12 -9.70
C MET A 162 -0.15 1.65 -9.00
N THR A 163 -0.66 0.91 -8.00
CA THR A 163 -1.83 1.32 -7.21
C THR A 163 -1.52 2.56 -6.39
N GLY A 164 -0.36 2.62 -5.73
CA GLY A 164 0.06 3.79 -4.96
C GLY A 164 0.25 5.05 -5.83
N ALA A 165 0.87 4.89 -6.99
CA ALA A 165 1.06 5.96 -7.97
C ALA A 165 -0.29 6.46 -8.55
N TYR A 166 -1.17 5.54 -8.92
CA TYR A 166 -2.52 5.84 -9.41
C TYR A 166 -3.35 6.57 -8.35
N LEU A 167 -3.26 6.14 -7.09
CA LEU A 167 -3.98 6.75 -5.99
C LEU A 167 -3.48 8.18 -5.72
N GLY A 168 -2.16 8.41 -5.79
CA GLY A 168 -1.57 9.76 -5.72
C GLY A 168 -2.06 10.67 -6.85
N LEU A 169 -2.08 10.17 -8.09
CA LEU A 169 -2.62 10.88 -9.26
C LEU A 169 -4.08 11.29 -9.07
N ARG A 170 -4.90 10.33 -8.63
CA ARG A 170 -6.34 10.52 -8.47
C ARG A 170 -6.66 11.48 -7.33
N SER A 171 -5.87 11.41 -6.26
CA SER A 171 -5.97 12.28 -5.10
C SER A 171 -5.76 13.74 -5.49
N HIS A 172 -4.66 14.02 -6.21
CA HIS A 172 -4.35 15.37 -6.70
C HIS A 172 -5.43 15.92 -7.64
N ARG A 173 -5.88 15.12 -8.62
CA ARG A 173 -6.96 15.54 -9.55
C ARG A 173 -8.29 15.82 -8.86
N THR A 174 -8.58 15.14 -7.76
CA THR A 174 -9.83 15.34 -7.02
C THR A 174 -9.76 16.61 -6.18
N TYR A 175 -8.61 16.86 -5.55
CA TYR A 175 -8.34 18.09 -4.81
C TYR A 175 -8.44 19.33 -5.70
N MET A 176 -7.79 19.34 -6.86
CA MET A 176 -7.82 20.49 -7.79
C MET A 176 -9.24 20.86 -8.22
N LYS A 177 -10.11 19.87 -8.47
CA LYS A 177 -11.51 20.10 -8.82
C LYS A 177 -12.31 20.72 -7.68
N MET A 178 -12.03 20.31 -6.44
CA MET A 178 -12.69 20.88 -5.26
C MET A 178 -12.30 22.35 -5.08
N CYS A 179 -11.03 22.70 -5.29
CA CYS A 179 -10.56 24.08 -5.26
C CYS A 179 -11.23 24.94 -6.34
N GLU A 180 -11.35 24.43 -7.56
CA GLU A 180 -12.03 25.12 -8.67
C GLU A 180 -13.50 25.42 -8.35
N THR A 181 -14.24 24.42 -7.84
CA THR A 181 -15.66 24.60 -7.46
C THR A 181 -15.84 25.57 -6.29
N ALA A 182 -14.97 25.50 -5.27
CA ALA A 182 -15.03 26.41 -4.12
C ALA A 182 -14.73 27.86 -4.53
N GLN A 183 -13.87 28.07 -5.53
CA GLN A 183 -13.61 29.40 -6.07
C GLN A 183 -14.81 29.92 -6.87
N THR A 184 -15.47 29.09 -7.68
CA THR A 184 -16.66 29.52 -8.44
C THR A 184 -17.84 29.92 -7.55
N GLU A 185 -18.05 29.24 -6.43
CA GLU A 185 -19.10 29.57 -5.45
C GLU A 185 -18.82 30.89 -4.71
N LYS A 186 -17.54 31.24 -4.53
CA LYS A 186 -17.14 32.47 -3.84
C LYS A 186 -17.35 33.75 -4.67
N TRP A 187 -17.58 33.61 -5.98
CA TRP A 187 -17.79 34.72 -6.92
C TRP A 187 -19.19 34.73 -7.55
N SER A 188 -20.12 33.89 -7.07
CA SER A 188 -21.55 33.89 -7.40
C SER A 188 -22.37 34.44 -6.24
#